data_AF-A0A5R8L7A8-F1
#
_entry.id   AF-A0A5R8L7A8-F1
#
_cell.length_a   1.000
_cell.length_b   1.000
_cell.length_c   1.000
_cell.angle_alpha   90.00
_cell.angle_beta   90.00
_cell.angle_gamma   90.00
#
_symmetry.space_group_name_H-M   'P 1'
#
loop_
_entity.id
_entity.type
_entity.pdbx_description
1 polymer ?
#
loop_
_entity_poly.entity_id
_entity_poly.type
_entity_poly.pdbx_seq_one_letter_code
_entity_poly.pdbx_strand_id
1 'polypeptide(L)'
;MRRSLFALPLVAVIALTGCSQVAAIAPVGGNHLTEVRFATIDVLQQKGIALEAVPTCTRADDGAISCAGTTADGAPVTATSPSTDPDSFTVTVDSDTVFTGSVSAVIDQAAGVAP
;
A
#
# COMPACT_ATOMS: atom_id res chain seq x y z
N MET A 1 -10.99 -41.65 56.28
CA MET A 1 -11.83 -40.86 55.36
C MET A 1 -11.22 -39.48 55.18
N ARG A 2 -10.72 -39.16 53.97
CA ARG A 2 -10.60 -37.79 53.42
C ARG A 2 -10.18 -37.91 51.96
N ARG A 3 -11.18 -38.16 51.11
CA ARG A 3 -11.07 -38.04 49.66
C ARG A 3 -11.52 -36.63 49.31
N SER A 4 -10.57 -35.76 48.99
CA SER A 4 -10.87 -34.49 48.32
C SER A 4 -10.37 -34.61 46.89
N LEU A 5 -11.31 -35.03 46.04
CA LEU A 5 -11.23 -34.95 44.59
C LEU A 5 -11.14 -33.47 44.21
N PHE A 6 -10.01 -33.02 43.67
CA PHE A 6 -9.93 -31.79 42.90
C PHE A 6 -9.64 -32.14 41.45
N ALA A 7 -10.70 -32.55 40.76
CA ALA A 7 -10.79 -32.50 39.32
C ALA A 7 -11.49 -31.18 38.96
N LEU A 8 -10.76 -30.20 38.47
CA LEU A 8 -11.34 -29.14 37.64
C LEU A 8 -10.31 -28.75 36.56
N PRO A 9 -10.44 -29.28 35.34
CA PRO A 9 -9.42 -29.21 34.30
C PRO A 9 -9.52 -27.93 33.47
N LEU A 10 -8.38 -27.30 33.20
CA LEU A 10 -7.85 -27.03 31.85
C LEU A 10 -8.70 -26.27 30.80
N VAL A 11 -9.72 -25.47 31.12
CA VAL A 11 -10.53 -24.78 30.08
C VAL A 11 -10.16 -23.29 29.87
N ALA A 12 -9.33 -22.68 30.72
CA ALA A 12 -9.14 -21.22 30.69
C ALA A 12 -8.09 -20.67 29.70
N VAL A 13 -7.39 -21.51 28.90
CA VAL A 13 -6.19 -21.06 28.15
C VAL A 13 -6.47 -20.67 26.70
N ILE A 14 -7.63 -20.99 26.12
CA ILE A 14 -7.89 -20.81 24.68
C ILE A 14 -8.39 -19.39 24.31
N ALA A 15 -8.74 -18.54 25.29
CA ALA A 15 -9.36 -17.24 25.02
C ALA A 15 -8.39 -16.06 24.79
N LEU A 16 -7.06 -16.24 24.89
CA LEU A 16 -6.10 -15.11 24.88
C LEU A 16 -5.16 -15.00 23.66
N THR A 17 -5.24 -15.89 22.66
CA THR A 17 -4.31 -15.85 21.51
C THR A 17 -4.86 -15.17 20.24
N GLY A 18 -6.08 -14.62 20.30
CA GLY A 18 -6.80 -14.14 19.10
C GLY A 18 -6.57 -12.69 18.66
N CYS A 19 -6.09 -11.79 19.52
CA CYS A 19 -6.14 -10.34 19.23
C CYS A 19 -4.78 -9.69 18.91
N SER A 20 -3.67 -10.41 19.02
CA SER A 20 -2.34 -9.82 18.81
C SER A 20 -1.93 -9.63 17.35
N GLN A 21 -2.71 -10.14 16.39
CA GLN A 21 -2.38 -10.03 14.97
C GLN A 21 -2.95 -8.79 14.28
N VAL A 22 -3.97 -8.13 14.86
CA VAL A 22 -4.61 -6.96 14.21
C VAL A 22 -3.80 -5.67 14.39
N ALA A 23 -2.97 -5.58 15.43
CA ALA A 23 -2.13 -4.41 15.68
C ALA A 23 -0.82 -4.39 14.87
N ALA A 24 -0.52 -5.46 14.12
CA ALA A 24 0.74 -5.61 13.40
C ALA A 24 0.63 -5.22 11.90
N ILE A 25 -0.57 -4.93 11.40
CA ILE A 25 -0.72 -4.26 10.12
C ILE A 25 -0.56 -2.76 10.39
N ALA A 26 0.70 -2.29 10.40
CA ALA A 26 0.94 -0.86 10.27
C ALA A 26 0.23 -0.39 8.98
N PRO A 27 -0.47 0.76 8.99
CA PRO A 27 -1.02 1.29 7.75
C PRO A 27 0.14 1.50 6.78
N VAL A 28 0.15 0.73 5.70
CA VAL A 28 1.05 0.97 4.55
C VAL A 28 0.77 2.34 3.91
N GLY A 29 -0.35 2.99 4.30
CA GLY A 29 -0.74 4.36 3.98
C GLY A 29 -0.60 5.34 5.15
N GLY A 30 0.61 5.52 5.68
CA GLY A 30 0.92 6.61 6.61
C GLY A 30 2.06 7.53 6.16
N ASN A 31 2.59 7.31 4.96
CA ASN A 31 3.64 8.13 4.38
C ASN A 31 3.32 8.34 2.91
N HIS A 32 2.94 9.57 2.56
CA HIS A 32 2.54 9.95 1.21
C HIS A 32 3.52 9.50 0.11
N LEU A 33 4.83 9.54 0.38
CA LEU A 33 5.84 9.06 -0.58
C LEU A 33 5.68 7.56 -0.87
N THR A 34 5.44 6.78 0.17
CA THR A 34 5.21 5.33 0.07
C THR A 34 3.88 5.04 -0.62
N GLU A 35 2.82 5.80 -0.31
CA GLU A 35 1.51 5.67 -0.94
C GLU A 35 1.56 5.93 -2.44
N VAL A 36 2.16 7.04 -2.87
CA VAL A 36 2.34 7.35 -4.29
C VAL A 36 3.16 6.27 -4.99
N ARG A 37 4.19 5.71 -4.32
CA ARG A 37 4.97 4.59 -4.85
C ARG A 37 4.12 3.35 -5.08
N PHE A 38 3.33 2.95 -4.08
CA PHE A 38 2.45 1.79 -4.21
C PHE A 38 1.35 2.02 -5.23
N ALA A 39 0.69 3.18 -5.22
CA ALA A 39 -0.30 3.54 -6.24
C ALA A 39 0.27 3.51 -7.66
N THR A 40 1.52 3.94 -7.86
CA THR A 40 2.21 3.81 -9.16
C THR A 40 2.35 2.36 -9.58
N ILE A 41 2.80 1.50 -8.67
CA ILE A 41 2.97 0.06 -8.93
C ILE A 41 1.62 -0.60 -9.23
N ASP A 42 0.59 -0.29 -8.43
CA ASP A 42 -0.74 -0.87 -8.56
C ASP A 42 -1.41 -0.45 -9.87
N VAL A 43 -1.32 0.83 -10.25
CA VAL A 43 -1.80 1.30 -11.56
C VAL A 43 -1.14 0.52 -12.70
N LEU A 44 0.20 0.40 -12.68
CA LEU A 44 0.92 -0.28 -13.76
C LEU A 44 0.56 -1.77 -13.82
N GLN A 45 0.44 -2.44 -12.68
CA GLN A 45 -0.01 -3.83 -12.60
C GLN A 45 -1.44 -4.01 -13.12
N GLN A 46 -2.36 -3.14 -12.74
CA GLN A 46 -3.75 -3.16 -13.25
C GLN A 46 -3.81 -2.96 -14.77
N LYS A 47 -2.85 -2.23 -15.35
CA LYS A 47 -2.71 -2.02 -16.80
C LYS A 47 -1.89 -3.12 -17.50
N GLY A 48 -1.35 -4.09 -16.76
CA GLY A 48 -0.50 -5.15 -17.31
C GLY A 48 0.88 -4.67 -17.78
N ILE A 49 1.35 -3.55 -17.26
CA ILE A 49 2.65 -2.96 -17.62
C ILE A 49 3.70 -3.44 -16.61
N ALA A 50 4.62 -4.28 -17.08
CA ALA A 50 5.70 -4.80 -16.24
C ALA A 50 6.77 -3.73 -16.01
N LEU A 51 7.27 -3.66 -14.77
CA LEU A 51 8.38 -2.79 -14.38
C LEU A 51 9.70 -3.55 -14.43
N GLU A 52 10.78 -2.90 -14.89
CA GLU A 52 12.14 -3.43 -14.80
C GLU A 52 12.57 -3.52 -13.32
N ALA A 53 12.26 -2.48 -12.56
CA ALA A 53 12.50 -2.38 -11.13
C ALA A 53 11.46 -1.47 -10.47
N VAL A 54 11.36 -1.54 -9.14
CA VAL A 54 10.43 -0.70 -8.38
C VAL A 54 10.82 0.79 -8.54
N PRO A 55 9.89 1.69 -8.93
CA PRO A 55 10.18 3.11 -9.10
C PRO A 55 10.80 3.74 -7.86
N THR A 56 11.69 4.71 -8.06
CA THR A 56 12.26 5.53 -7.00
C THR A 56 11.44 6.79 -6.87
N CYS A 57 10.99 7.10 -5.66
CA CYS A 57 10.20 8.30 -5.38
C CYS A 57 10.99 9.27 -4.50
N THR A 58 10.81 10.55 -4.76
CA THR A 58 11.42 11.66 -4.01
C THR A 58 10.33 12.63 -3.57
N ARG A 59 10.60 13.33 -2.45
CA ARG A 59 9.77 14.43 -1.96
C ARG A 59 10.53 15.74 -2.20
N ALA A 60 9.92 16.66 -2.91
CA ALA A 60 10.42 18.01 -3.06
C ALA A 60 10.21 18.84 -1.78
N ASP A 61 10.86 20.00 -1.68
CA ASP A 61 10.79 20.87 -0.49
C ASP A 61 9.37 21.38 -0.21
N ASP A 62 8.54 21.52 -1.26
CA ASP A 62 7.14 21.92 -1.15
C ASP A 62 6.22 20.76 -0.74
N GLY A 63 6.73 19.54 -0.66
CA GLY A 63 6.01 18.33 -0.29
C GLY A 63 5.50 17.50 -1.48
N ALA A 64 5.67 17.97 -2.72
CA ALA A 64 5.26 17.21 -3.90
C ALA A 64 6.06 15.91 -4.01
N ILE A 65 5.41 14.83 -4.47
CA ILE A 65 6.04 13.54 -4.70
C ILE A 65 6.21 13.31 -6.19
N SER A 66 7.40 12.87 -6.59
CA SER A 66 7.69 12.42 -7.95
C SER A 66 8.38 11.08 -7.91
N CYS A 67 7.86 10.13 -8.68
CA CYS A 67 8.40 8.80 -8.88
C CYS A 67 8.92 8.64 -10.31
N ALA A 68 10.07 7.99 -10.45
CA ALA A 68 10.66 7.64 -11.74
C ALA A 68 11.07 6.17 -11.76
N GLY A 69 10.87 5.51 -12.90
CA GLY A 69 11.26 4.13 -13.14
C GLY A 69 11.29 3.81 -14.63
N THR A 70 11.37 2.51 -14.94
CA THR A 70 11.42 2.00 -16.31
C THR A 70 10.55 0.75 -16.41
N THR A 71 9.83 0.59 -17.50
CA THR A 71 9.14 -0.68 -17.82
C THR A 71 10.15 -1.76 -18.17
N ALA A 72 9.74 -3.02 -18.15
CA ALA A 72 10.58 -4.16 -18.57
C ALA A 72 11.05 -4.04 -20.04
N ASP A 73 10.32 -3.29 -20.86
CA ASP A 73 10.65 -3.02 -22.26
C ASP A 73 11.50 -1.75 -22.46
N GLY A 74 11.90 -1.08 -21.38
CA GLY A 74 12.80 0.08 -21.42
C GLY A 74 12.10 1.44 -21.50
N ALA A 75 10.77 1.51 -21.46
CA ALA A 75 10.04 2.77 -21.50
C ALA A 75 10.11 3.50 -20.16
N PRO A 76 10.42 4.81 -20.11
CA PRO A 76 10.38 5.60 -18.88
C PRO A 76 8.98 5.63 -18.29
N VAL A 77 8.92 5.47 -16.96
CA VAL A 77 7.73 5.64 -16.14
C VAL A 77 7.91 6.87 -15.28
N THR A 78 6.92 7.77 -15.26
CA THR A 78 6.87 8.85 -14.27
C THR A 78 5.54 8.85 -13.55
N ALA A 79 5.56 9.24 -12.28
CA ALA A 79 4.33 9.50 -11.56
C ALA A 79 4.48 10.70 -10.64
N THR A 80 3.44 11.53 -10.54
CA THR A 80 3.48 12.78 -9.77
C THR A 80 2.24 12.95 -8.92
N SER A 81 2.44 13.45 -7.70
CA SER A 81 1.40 13.94 -6.80
C SER A 81 1.80 15.33 -6.28
N PRO A 82 1.02 16.38 -6.58
CA PRO A 82 1.39 17.75 -6.22
C PRO A 82 1.17 18.02 -4.73
N SER A 83 1.94 18.95 -4.18
CA SER A 83 1.82 19.39 -2.77
C SER A 83 0.48 20.08 -2.46
N THR A 84 -0.09 20.77 -3.44
CA THR A 84 -1.36 21.51 -3.31
C THR A 84 -2.60 20.61 -3.29
N ASP A 85 -2.47 19.41 -3.84
CA ASP A 85 -3.52 18.38 -3.82
C ASP A 85 -2.84 17.00 -3.75
N PRO A 86 -2.40 16.59 -2.54
CA PRO A 86 -1.63 15.37 -2.37
C PRO A 86 -2.38 14.11 -2.80
N ASP A 87 -3.72 14.09 -2.76
CA ASP A 87 -4.46 12.92 -3.22
C ASP A 87 -4.53 12.84 -4.75
N SER A 88 -4.33 13.94 -5.48
CA SER A 88 -4.23 13.93 -6.94
C SER A 88 -2.95 13.24 -7.42
N PHE A 89 -3.09 12.42 -8.45
CA PHE A 89 -2.07 11.51 -8.92
C PHE A 89 -2.14 11.31 -10.43
N THR A 90 -0.99 11.28 -11.09
CA THR A 90 -0.88 11.01 -12.52
C THR A 90 0.28 10.05 -12.77
N VAL A 91 0.10 9.08 -13.67
CA VAL A 91 1.13 8.13 -14.12
C VAL A 91 1.28 8.24 -15.62
N THR A 92 2.51 8.35 -16.09
CA THR A 92 2.86 8.30 -17.51
C THR A 92 3.82 7.15 -17.81
N VAL A 93 3.71 6.62 -19.03
CA VAL A 93 4.69 5.71 -19.64
C VAL A 93 5.06 6.31 -20.99
N ASP A 94 6.34 6.52 -21.25
CA ASP A 94 6.80 7.39 -22.35
C ASP A 94 6.12 8.77 -22.29
N SER A 95 5.39 9.15 -23.34
CA SER A 95 4.60 10.37 -23.44
C SER A 95 3.12 10.17 -23.08
N ASP A 96 2.70 8.93 -22.83
CA ASP A 96 1.30 8.59 -22.68
C ASP A 96 0.89 8.60 -21.20
N THR A 97 -0.14 9.39 -20.87
CA THR A 97 -0.78 9.33 -19.56
C THR A 97 -1.64 8.07 -19.46
N VAL A 98 -1.19 7.11 -18.65
CA VAL A 98 -1.89 5.83 -18.45
C VAL A 98 -2.89 5.89 -17.30
N PHE A 99 -2.78 6.91 -16.42
CA PHE A 99 -3.69 7.14 -15.31
C PHE A 99 -3.68 8.60 -14.84
N THR A 100 -4.86 9.13 -14.52
CA THR A 100 -5.07 10.33 -13.71
C THR A 100 -6.19 10.04 -12.73
N GLY A 101 -5.99 10.34 -11.44
CA GLY A 101 -6.98 10.04 -10.41
C GLY A 101 -6.47 10.29 -9.01
N SER A 102 -7.04 9.56 -8.05
CA SER A 102 -6.73 9.66 -6.62
C SER A 102 -5.74 8.59 -6.18
N VAL A 103 -4.76 8.93 -5.35
CA VAL A 103 -3.85 7.97 -4.70
C VAL A 103 -4.66 7.03 -3.81
N SER A 104 -5.49 7.59 -2.91
CA SER A 104 -6.27 6.79 -1.96
C SER A 104 -7.22 5.82 -2.66
N ALA A 105 -7.89 6.25 -3.73
CA ALA A 105 -8.78 5.36 -4.49
C ALA A 105 -8.05 4.16 -5.11
N VAL A 106 -6.81 4.35 -5.60
CA VAL A 106 -6.00 3.25 -6.13
C VAL A 106 -5.61 2.27 -5.03
N ILE A 107 -5.17 2.79 -3.89
CA ILE A 107 -4.76 1.97 -2.73
C ILE A 107 -5.95 1.20 -2.16
N ASP A 108 -7.09 1.84 -2.00
CA ASP A 108 -8.31 1.21 -1.49
C ASP A 108 -8.80 0.11 -2.44
N GLN A 109 -8.77 0.37 -3.76
CA GLN A 109 -9.08 -0.62 -4.77
C GLN A 109 -8.14 -1.82 -4.69
N ALA A 110 -6.83 -1.59 -4.55
CA ALA A 110 -5.83 -2.66 -4.39
C ALA A 110 -6.02 -3.45 -3.08
N ALA A 111 -6.50 -2.80 -2.03
CA ALA A 111 -6.87 -3.43 -0.77
C ALA A 111 -8.20 -4.20 -0.81
N GLY A 112 -8.95 -4.14 -1.93
CA GLY A 112 -10.27 -4.74 -2.06
C GLY A 112 -11.36 -4.01 -1.27
N VAL A 113 -11.09 -2.77 -0.87
CA VAL A 113 -12.06 -1.87 -0.24
C VAL A 113 -12.74 -1.14 -1.40
N ALA A 114 -13.90 -1.63 -1.83
CA ALA A 114 -14.69 -0.92 -2.83
C ALA A 114 -15.18 0.43 -2.25
N PRO A 115 -15.24 1.50 -3.07
CA PRO A 115 -15.80 2.77 -2.63
C PRO A 115 -17.28 2.68 -2.25
#